data_AF-A0A1F4U1K6-F1
#
_entry.id   AF-A0A1F4U1K6-F1
#
_cell.length_a   1.000
_cell.length_b   1.000
_cell.length_c   1.000
_cell.angle_alpha   90.00
_cell.angle_beta   90.00
_cell.angle_gamma   90.00
#
_symmetry.space_group_name_H-M   'P 1'
#
loop_
_entity.id
_entity.type
_entity.pdbx_description
1 polymer ?
#
loop_
_entity_poly.entity_id
_entity_poly.type
_entity_poly.pdbx_seq_one_letter_code
_entity_poly.pdbx_strand_id
1 'polypeptide(L)'
;MSSTVPIEWLLKGDVSIQHQVHRDLLRSDAKILLKLQNKIAKQGWGARFLSKQRADGHWGRGFYQPKWTSTHYTLLDLKNIGLPSTNEQARKSTCMIFDQAIGPDGGINYSNTPATRRRGSDLCIDGMVLNIASYFRVMHAQLKVIINLLLSKQMKDGGWNCAWHYGAVHSSLHTTISVLEGFLEYRNTGSNYQIENILKAEKKAVEFILKHYLCKSHRTGEIIDAKMLMLSYPSRWRYDVLRALDYLQFAEIKFDARMRFALEVILKKQAQNGKWPLQMKHTGAVHFDMEKIGQSSRWNTLRVLRVMQFYSDINAV
;
A
#
# COMPACT_ATOMS: atom_id res chain seq x y z
N MET A 1 26.54 -1.89 16.96
CA MET A 1 26.49 -3.36 16.90
C MET A 1 25.69 -3.78 15.67
N SER A 2 26.44 -4.21 14.66
CA SER A 2 26.09 -4.89 13.40
C SER A 2 24.67 -4.75 12.84
N SER A 3 24.54 -3.90 11.82
CA SER A 3 23.40 -3.83 10.87
C SER A 3 23.14 -5.14 10.10
N THR A 4 23.98 -6.17 10.25
CA THR A 4 23.88 -7.43 9.48
C THR A 4 22.89 -8.46 10.07
N VAL A 5 22.69 -8.46 11.40
CA VAL A 5 21.88 -9.49 12.09
C VAL A 5 20.41 -9.52 11.62
N PRO A 6 19.73 -8.37 11.42
CA PRO A 6 18.37 -8.38 10.88
C PRO A 6 18.32 -8.89 9.43
N ILE A 7 19.29 -8.53 8.59
CA ILE A 7 19.31 -8.88 7.16
C ILE A 7 19.40 -10.39 6.97
N GLU A 8 20.33 -11.07 7.64
CA GLU A 8 20.46 -12.53 7.55
C GLU A 8 19.19 -13.26 7.98
N TRP A 9 18.51 -12.76 9.03
CA TRP A 9 17.24 -13.32 9.50
C TRP A 9 16.08 -13.11 8.51
N LEU A 10 16.06 -11.96 7.83
CA LEU A 10 15.09 -11.69 6.76
C LEU A 10 15.32 -12.61 5.56
N LEU A 11 16.58 -12.86 5.16
CA LEU A 11 16.94 -13.76 4.06
C LEU A 11 16.58 -15.24 4.33
N LYS A 12 16.42 -15.64 5.59
CA LYS A 12 15.88 -16.96 5.99
C LYS A 12 14.34 -17.01 5.98
N GLY A 13 13.67 -15.93 5.59
CA GLY A 13 12.21 -15.80 5.57
C GLY A 13 11.55 -16.33 4.30
N ASP A 14 10.27 -15.97 4.13
CA ASP A 14 9.52 -16.23 2.90
C ASP A 14 10.22 -15.63 1.67
N VAL A 15 10.07 -16.25 0.50
CA VAL A 15 10.70 -15.81 -0.74
C VAL A 15 10.33 -14.37 -1.13
N SER A 16 9.15 -13.90 -0.75
CA SER A 16 8.75 -12.50 -0.92
C SER A 16 9.58 -11.53 -0.08
N ILE A 17 9.97 -11.93 1.13
CA ILE A 17 10.90 -11.15 1.97
C ILE A 17 12.30 -11.18 1.35
N GLN A 18 12.78 -12.36 0.95
CA GLN A 18 14.10 -12.51 0.32
C GLN A 18 14.24 -11.60 -0.91
N HIS A 19 13.27 -11.68 -1.82
CA HIS A 19 13.22 -10.85 -3.02
C HIS A 19 13.34 -9.36 -2.68
N GLN A 20 12.56 -8.89 -1.72
CA GLN A 20 12.52 -7.47 -1.38
C GLN A 20 13.74 -7.00 -0.57
N VAL A 21 14.36 -7.86 0.24
CA VAL A 21 15.67 -7.57 0.87
C VAL A 21 16.74 -7.41 -0.21
N HIS A 22 16.80 -8.32 -1.17
CA HIS A 22 17.74 -8.24 -2.28
C HIS A 22 17.54 -6.98 -3.12
N ARG A 23 16.28 -6.61 -3.38
CA ARG A 23 15.93 -5.41 -4.15
C ARG A 23 16.29 -4.12 -3.43
N ASP A 24 15.86 -3.98 -2.17
CA ASP A 24 15.82 -2.68 -1.52
C ASP A 24 17.01 -2.42 -0.58
N LEU A 25 17.51 -3.47 0.09
CA LEU A 25 18.57 -3.33 1.09
C LEU A 25 19.94 -3.69 0.50
N LEU A 26 20.02 -4.81 -0.23
CA LEU A 26 21.28 -5.29 -0.82
C LEU A 26 21.55 -4.77 -2.23
N ARG A 27 20.52 -4.26 -2.92
CA ARG A 27 20.59 -3.76 -4.30
C ARG A 27 21.27 -4.76 -5.24
N SER A 28 20.88 -6.04 -5.14
CA SER A 28 21.42 -7.12 -5.94
C SER A 28 21.03 -6.99 -7.42
N ASP A 29 21.78 -7.67 -8.29
CA ASP A 29 21.57 -7.60 -9.74
C ASP A 29 20.20 -8.17 -10.19
N ALA A 30 19.80 -7.77 -11.41
CA ALA A 30 18.53 -8.13 -12.00
C ALA A 30 18.31 -9.65 -12.14
N LYS A 31 19.37 -10.46 -12.31
CA LYS A 31 19.26 -11.91 -12.45
C LYS A 31 18.85 -12.55 -11.13
N ILE A 32 19.42 -12.09 -10.01
CA ILE A 32 19.01 -12.54 -8.67
C ILE A 32 17.56 -12.13 -8.39
N LEU A 33 17.21 -10.87 -8.67
CA LEU A 33 15.86 -10.36 -8.44
C LEU A 33 14.81 -11.15 -9.23
N LEU A 34 15.02 -11.33 -10.54
CA LEU A 34 14.11 -12.08 -11.40
C LEU A 34 13.96 -13.53 -10.93
N LYS A 35 15.05 -14.19 -10.52
CA LYS A 35 15.02 -15.56 -9.99
C LYS A 35 14.18 -15.66 -8.72
N LEU A 36 14.33 -14.74 -7.78
CA LEU A 36 13.54 -14.72 -6.54
C LEU A 36 12.08 -14.37 -6.83
N GLN A 37 11.83 -13.37 -7.67
CA GLN A 37 10.47 -12.94 -8.02
C GLN A 37 9.67 -14.08 -8.67
N ASN A 38 10.28 -14.81 -9.61
CA ASN A 38 9.64 -15.95 -10.27
C ASN A 38 9.27 -17.09 -9.31
N LYS A 39 10.00 -17.24 -8.20
CA LYS A 39 9.68 -18.23 -7.16
C LYS A 39 8.46 -17.83 -6.33
N ILE A 40 8.14 -16.55 -6.19
CA ILE A 40 6.99 -16.08 -5.39
C ILE A 40 5.69 -16.72 -5.87
N ALA A 41 5.51 -16.90 -7.19
CA ALA A 41 4.31 -17.52 -7.73
C ALA A 41 4.18 -19.02 -7.40
N LYS A 42 5.28 -19.68 -7.03
CA LYS A 42 5.38 -21.14 -6.87
C LYS A 42 5.68 -21.58 -5.43
N GLN A 43 6.04 -20.66 -4.55
CA GLN A 43 6.48 -20.95 -3.18
C GLN A 43 5.90 -19.94 -2.19
N GLY A 44 5.89 -20.32 -0.91
CA GLY A 44 5.61 -19.40 0.18
C GLY A 44 4.21 -18.78 0.14
N TRP A 45 4.09 -17.55 0.61
CA TRP A 45 2.82 -16.83 0.66
C TRP A 45 2.21 -16.57 -0.71
N GLY A 46 3.02 -16.31 -1.74
CA GLY A 46 2.52 -16.04 -3.10
C GLY A 46 1.78 -17.25 -3.69
N ALA A 47 2.37 -18.43 -3.65
CA ALA A 47 1.69 -19.66 -4.07
C ALA A 47 0.45 -19.98 -3.22
N ARG A 48 0.53 -19.75 -1.90
CA ARG A 48 -0.62 -19.96 -1.01
C ARG A 48 -1.77 -19.03 -1.36
N PHE A 49 -1.53 -17.75 -1.62
CA PHE A 49 -2.56 -16.85 -2.13
C PHE A 49 -3.09 -17.34 -3.47
N LEU A 50 -2.23 -17.59 -4.46
CA LEU A 50 -2.66 -18.06 -5.80
C LEU A 50 -3.55 -19.31 -5.73
N SER A 51 -3.23 -20.27 -4.87
CA SER A 51 -4.02 -21.49 -4.68
C SER A 51 -5.45 -21.28 -4.15
N LYS A 52 -5.76 -20.09 -3.62
CA LYS A 52 -7.10 -19.75 -3.12
C LYS A 52 -8.00 -19.14 -4.20
N GLN A 53 -7.49 -18.93 -5.41
CA GLN A 53 -8.34 -18.52 -6.53
C GLN A 53 -9.34 -19.63 -6.85
N ARG A 54 -10.60 -19.25 -6.99
CA ARG A 54 -11.67 -20.14 -7.43
C ARG A 54 -11.69 -20.21 -8.96
N ALA A 55 -12.41 -21.20 -9.50
CA ALA A 55 -12.55 -21.39 -10.95
C ALA A 55 -13.17 -20.17 -11.67
N ASP A 56 -13.99 -19.39 -10.96
CA ASP A 56 -14.59 -18.14 -11.46
C ASP A 56 -13.60 -16.96 -11.55
N GLY A 57 -12.34 -17.15 -11.14
CA GLY A 57 -11.31 -16.11 -11.16
C GLY A 57 -11.29 -15.21 -9.92
N HIS A 58 -12.20 -15.39 -8.97
CA HIS A 58 -12.24 -14.64 -7.72
C HIS A 58 -11.59 -15.38 -6.55
N TRP A 59 -11.17 -14.64 -5.53
CA TRP A 59 -10.73 -15.20 -4.24
C TRP A 59 -11.81 -15.20 -3.16
N GLY A 60 -12.76 -14.28 -3.28
CA GLY A 60 -13.92 -14.18 -2.40
C GLY A 60 -15.21 -14.54 -3.13
N ARG A 61 -16.34 -14.04 -2.63
CA ARG A 61 -17.63 -14.12 -3.34
C ARG A 61 -17.70 -13.19 -4.56
N GLY A 62 -16.75 -12.28 -4.69
CA GLY A 62 -16.64 -11.37 -5.82
C GLY A 62 -15.46 -10.42 -5.66
N PHE A 63 -15.57 -9.24 -6.26
CA PHE A 63 -14.48 -8.29 -6.27
C PHE A 63 -14.07 -7.79 -4.88
N TYR A 64 -15.02 -7.32 -4.06
CA TYR A 64 -14.74 -6.68 -2.76
C TYR A 64 -15.38 -7.39 -1.56
N GLN A 65 -15.93 -8.61 -1.75
CA GLN A 65 -16.60 -9.35 -0.68
C GLN A 65 -16.13 -10.81 -0.55
N PRO A 66 -16.00 -11.35 0.67
CA PRO A 66 -15.89 -10.64 1.96
C PRO A 66 -14.60 -9.82 2.02
N LYS A 67 -14.51 -8.83 2.92
CA LYS A 67 -13.46 -7.79 2.85
C LYS A 67 -12.04 -8.34 2.62
N TRP A 68 -11.38 -9.01 3.57
CA TRP A 68 -9.97 -9.36 3.39
C TRP A 68 -9.69 -10.59 2.52
N THR A 69 -10.67 -11.45 2.29
CA THR A 69 -10.53 -12.61 1.39
C THR A 69 -11.01 -12.32 -0.03
N SER A 70 -11.50 -11.10 -0.28
CA SER A 70 -11.96 -10.69 -1.61
C SER A 70 -10.82 -10.66 -2.65
N THR A 71 -11.24 -10.62 -3.90
CA THR A 71 -10.32 -10.49 -5.05
C THR A 71 -9.49 -9.22 -4.94
N HIS A 72 -10.09 -8.08 -4.60
CA HIS A 72 -9.41 -6.80 -4.41
C HIS A 72 -8.24 -6.90 -3.42
N TYR A 73 -8.52 -7.36 -2.20
CA TYR A 73 -7.51 -7.39 -1.15
C TYR A 73 -6.48 -8.51 -1.35
N THR A 74 -6.85 -9.60 -2.03
CA THR A 74 -5.90 -10.64 -2.39
C THR A 74 -4.94 -10.16 -3.49
N LEU A 75 -5.44 -9.45 -4.52
CA LEU A 75 -4.60 -8.83 -5.54
C LEU A 75 -3.65 -7.77 -4.94
N LEU A 76 -4.15 -6.97 -3.99
CA LEU A 76 -3.32 -6.01 -3.26
C LEU A 76 -2.21 -6.71 -2.46
N ASP A 77 -2.51 -7.82 -1.78
CA ASP A 77 -1.49 -8.61 -1.07
C ASP A 77 -0.48 -9.22 -2.05
N LEU A 78 -0.94 -9.82 -3.16
CA LEU A 78 -0.07 -10.37 -4.21
C LEU A 78 0.89 -9.31 -4.79
N LYS A 79 0.41 -8.08 -4.97
CA LYS A 79 1.24 -6.92 -5.35
C LYS A 79 2.27 -6.61 -4.27
N ASN A 80 1.84 -6.49 -3.02
CA ASN A 80 2.68 -6.09 -1.89
C ASN A 80 3.77 -7.12 -1.56
N ILE A 81 3.51 -8.41 -1.80
CA ILE A 81 4.53 -9.46 -1.63
C ILE A 81 5.47 -9.55 -2.83
N GLY A 82 5.20 -8.83 -3.93
CA GLY A 82 6.07 -8.72 -5.10
C GLY A 82 5.87 -9.80 -6.16
N LEU A 83 4.67 -10.37 -6.29
CA LEU A 83 4.35 -11.34 -7.35
C LEU A 83 4.76 -10.79 -8.73
N PRO A 84 5.31 -11.60 -9.66
CA PRO A 84 5.62 -11.11 -11.01
C PRO A 84 4.45 -10.36 -11.64
N SER A 85 4.69 -9.15 -12.14
CA SER A 85 3.67 -8.29 -12.75
C SER A 85 3.02 -8.92 -13.98
N THR A 86 3.71 -9.87 -14.61
CA THR A 86 3.25 -10.65 -15.76
C THR A 86 2.38 -11.85 -15.39
N ASN A 87 2.16 -12.13 -14.10
CA ASN A 87 1.38 -13.28 -13.67
C ASN A 87 -0.06 -13.25 -14.22
N GLU A 88 -0.40 -14.28 -14.99
CA GLU A 88 -1.66 -14.32 -15.75
C GLU A 88 -2.90 -14.40 -14.85
N GLN A 89 -2.85 -15.15 -13.74
CA GLN A 89 -3.99 -15.24 -12.81
C GLN A 89 -4.32 -13.87 -12.23
N ALA A 90 -3.31 -13.14 -11.75
CA ALA A 90 -3.50 -11.81 -11.18
C ALA A 90 -3.96 -10.80 -12.24
N ARG A 91 -3.40 -10.84 -13.45
CA ARG A 91 -3.79 -9.97 -14.57
C ARG A 91 -5.23 -10.19 -14.99
N LYS A 92 -5.65 -11.45 -15.17
CA LYS A 92 -7.02 -11.80 -15.56
C LYS A 92 -8.03 -11.28 -14.54
N SER A 93 -7.80 -11.54 -13.25
CA SER A 93 -8.70 -11.05 -12.18
C SER A 93 -8.69 -9.54 -12.04
N THR A 94 -7.58 -8.88 -12.38
CA THR A 94 -7.49 -7.42 -12.41
C THR A 94 -8.32 -6.83 -13.56
N CYS A 95 -8.30 -7.43 -14.74
CA CYS A 95 -9.17 -7.02 -15.85
C CYS A 95 -10.66 -7.13 -15.48
N MET A 96 -11.06 -8.24 -14.85
CA MET A 96 -12.45 -8.47 -14.44
C MET A 96 -13.02 -7.36 -13.52
N ILE A 97 -12.17 -6.62 -12.80
CA ILE A 97 -12.59 -5.47 -11.98
C ILE A 97 -13.29 -4.43 -12.87
N PHE A 98 -12.70 -4.14 -14.02
CA PHE A 98 -13.20 -3.09 -14.92
C PHE A 98 -14.46 -3.51 -15.68
N ASP A 99 -14.70 -4.82 -15.81
CA ASP A 99 -15.91 -5.33 -16.44
C ASP A 99 -17.10 -5.39 -15.46
N GLN A 100 -16.84 -5.57 -14.16
CA GLN A 100 -17.86 -5.97 -13.20
C GLN A 100 -18.13 -4.94 -12.08
N ALA A 101 -17.21 -4.02 -11.84
CA ALA A 101 -17.23 -3.18 -10.65
C ALA A 101 -17.26 -1.67 -10.94
N ILE A 102 -17.58 -1.23 -12.15
CA ILE A 102 -17.64 0.20 -12.47
C ILE A 102 -18.97 0.82 -11.99
N GLY A 103 -18.85 1.87 -11.20
CA GLY A 103 -19.94 2.71 -10.73
C GLY A 103 -20.35 3.77 -11.77
N PRO A 104 -21.51 4.41 -11.57
CA PRO A 104 -22.04 5.40 -12.52
C PRO A 104 -21.20 6.68 -12.63
N ASP A 105 -20.36 6.98 -11.64
CA ASP A 105 -19.41 8.10 -11.68
C ASP A 105 -18.07 7.73 -12.32
N GLY A 106 -17.95 6.50 -12.85
CA GLY A 106 -16.73 5.98 -13.46
C GLY A 106 -15.69 5.46 -12.47
N GLY A 107 -15.94 5.54 -11.16
CA GLY A 107 -15.09 4.92 -10.15
C GLY A 107 -15.44 3.45 -9.92
N ILE A 108 -14.72 2.81 -9.00
CA ILE A 108 -14.92 1.42 -8.61
C ILE A 108 -15.95 1.33 -7.48
N ASN A 109 -16.99 0.54 -7.70
CA ASN A 109 -18.01 0.23 -6.73
C ASN A 109 -17.71 -1.08 -6.00
N TYR A 110 -17.70 -1.01 -4.67
CA TYR A 110 -17.40 -2.16 -3.81
C TYR A 110 -18.58 -3.09 -3.57
N SER A 111 -19.79 -2.67 -3.96
CA SER A 111 -20.94 -3.57 -3.96
C SER A 111 -21.95 -3.16 -5.02
N ASN A 112 -22.73 -4.12 -5.50
CA ASN A 112 -23.74 -3.89 -6.54
C ASN A 112 -25.13 -3.56 -5.97
N THR A 113 -25.20 -3.01 -4.76
CA THR A 113 -26.48 -2.72 -4.09
C THR A 113 -27.09 -1.41 -4.62
N PRO A 114 -28.42 -1.24 -4.58
CA PRO A 114 -29.04 0.04 -4.95
C PRO A 114 -28.49 1.24 -4.16
N ALA A 115 -28.14 1.04 -2.89
CA ALA A 115 -27.56 2.08 -2.04
C ALA A 115 -26.16 2.51 -2.52
N THR A 116 -25.30 1.57 -2.92
CA THR A 116 -23.97 1.89 -3.44
C THR A 116 -23.96 2.32 -4.90
N ARG A 117 -24.98 1.97 -5.69
CA ARG A 117 -25.17 2.52 -7.04
C ARG A 117 -25.60 3.99 -7.04
N ARG A 118 -26.26 4.46 -5.98
CA ARG A 118 -26.68 5.86 -5.83
C ARG A 118 -25.63 6.76 -5.17
N ARG A 119 -24.49 6.20 -4.76
CA ARG A 119 -23.40 6.90 -4.07
C ARG A 119 -22.21 7.06 -5.01
N GLY A 120 -21.41 8.09 -4.78
CA GLY A 120 -20.09 8.21 -5.43
C GLY A 120 -19.17 7.06 -5.01
N SER A 121 -18.19 6.75 -5.84
CA SER A 121 -17.19 5.72 -5.58
C SER A 121 -16.36 6.00 -4.33
N ASP A 122 -15.80 4.93 -3.78
CA ASP A 122 -14.88 5.01 -2.66
C ASP A 122 -13.46 5.26 -3.20
N LEU A 123 -12.97 6.50 -3.03
CA LEU A 123 -11.68 6.94 -3.57
C LEU A 123 -10.49 6.12 -3.04
N CYS A 124 -10.64 5.46 -1.88
CA CYS A 124 -9.63 4.60 -1.28
C CYS A 124 -9.49 3.35 -2.16
N ILE A 125 -10.62 2.81 -2.62
CA ILE A 125 -10.69 1.67 -3.54
C ILE A 125 -10.19 2.05 -4.91
N ASP A 126 -10.57 3.22 -5.42
CA ASP A 126 -10.07 3.75 -6.70
C ASP A 126 -8.55 3.86 -6.72
N GLY A 127 -7.95 4.45 -5.68
CA GLY A 127 -6.50 4.52 -5.53
C GLY A 127 -5.83 3.15 -5.46
N MET A 128 -6.39 2.22 -4.68
CA MET A 128 -5.87 0.85 -4.59
C MET A 128 -6.03 0.07 -5.91
N VAL A 129 -7.10 0.27 -6.67
CA VAL A 129 -7.28 -0.38 -7.99
C VAL A 129 -6.31 0.19 -9.01
N LEU A 130 -6.08 1.50 -9.01
CA LEU A 130 -5.04 2.11 -9.85
C LEU A 130 -3.67 1.52 -9.53
N ASN A 131 -3.34 1.32 -8.25
CA ASN A 131 -2.11 0.66 -7.80
C ASN A 131 -2.01 -0.78 -8.34
N ILE A 132 -3.04 -1.60 -8.11
CA ILE A 132 -3.08 -3.01 -8.55
C ILE A 132 -2.93 -3.12 -10.07
N ALA A 133 -3.73 -2.37 -10.83
CA ALA A 133 -3.75 -2.45 -12.29
C ALA A 133 -2.45 -1.93 -12.93
N SER A 134 -1.89 -0.87 -12.38
CA SER A 134 -0.60 -0.33 -12.84
C SER A 134 0.55 -1.32 -12.58
N TYR A 135 0.55 -1.97 -11.41
CA TYR A 135 1.54 -2.98 -11.07
C TYR A 135 1.47 -4.19 -12.01
N PHE A 136 0.29 -4.77 -12.20
CA PHE A 136 0.07 -5.94 -13.06
C PHE A 136 0.01 -5.61 -14.57
N ARG A 137 0.37 -4.38 -14.96
CA ARG A 137 0.43 -3.93 -16.36
C ARG A 137 -0.90 -4.17 -17.12
N VAL A 138 -2.02 -3.95 -16.44
CA VAL A 138 -3.36 -3.99 -17.04
C VAL A 138 -3.70 -2.60 -17.55
N MET A 139 -3.36 -2.33 -18.81
CA MET A 139 -3.66 -1.06 -19.47
C MET A 139 -5.10 -1.06 -19.96
N HIS A 140 -5.98 -0.44 -19.19
CA HIS A 140 -7.41 -0.35 -19.50
C HIS A 140 -7.83 1.12 -19.64
N ALA A 141 -8.75 1.43 -20.56
CA ALA A 141 -9.24 2.80 -20.76
C ALA A 141 -9.82 3.41 -19.47
N GLN A 142 -10.42 2.55 -18.63
CA GLN A 142 -10.96 2.92 -17.32
C GLN A 142 -9.91 3.54 -16.37
N LEU A 143 -8.62 3.22 -16.51
CA LEU A 143 -7.59 3.85 -15.68
C LEU A 143 -7.56 5.36 -15.85
N LYS A 144 -7.78 5.86 -17.07
CA LYS A 144 -7.85 7.30 -17.34
C LYS A 144 -9.06 7.94 -16.66
N VAL A 145 -10.19 7.23 -16.63
CA VAL A 145 -11.42 7.67 -15.94
C VAL A 145 -11.17 7.75 -14.43
N ILE A 146 -10.56 6.72 -13.83
CA ILE A 146 -10.20 6.71 -12.42
C ILE A 146 -9.22 7.83 -12.08
N ILE A 147 -8.19 8.05 -12.91
CA ILE A 147 -7.23 9.14 -12.72
C ILE A 147 -7.94 10.50 -12.73
N ASN A 148 -8.80 10.76 -13.71
CA ASN A 148 -9.56 12.00 -13.77
C ASN A 148 -10.49 12.18 -12.58
N LEU A 149 -11.15 11.10 -12.15
CA LEU A 149 -12.00 11.12 -10.96
C LEU A 149 -11.18 11.49 -9.73
N LEU A 150 -10.08 10.79 -9.45
CA LEU A 150 -9.19 11.08 -8.34
C LEU A 150 -8.69 12.53 -8.37
N LEU A 151 -8.19 13.02 -9.51
CA LEU A 151 -7.74 14.41 -9.66
C LEU A 151 -8.87 15.41 -9.38
N SER A 152 -10.09 15.14 -9.88
CA SER A 152 -11.25 16.02 -9.69
C SER A 152 -11.74 16.08 -8.23
N LYS A 153 -11.40 15.08 -7.41
CA LYS A 153 -11.84 14.97 -6.02
C LYS A 153 -10.76 15.33 -4.99
N GLN A 154 -9.62 15.86 -5.43
CA GLN A 154 -8.63 16.38 -4.48
C GLN A 154 -9.22 17.56 -3.71
N MET A 155 -9.16 17.49 -2.38
CA MET A 155 -9.72 18.52 -1.50
C MET A 155 -8.79 19.73 -1.37
N LYS A 156 -9.33 20.85 -0.86
CA LYS A 156 -8.57 22.11 -0.71
C LYS A 156 -7.33 21.98 0.18
N ASP A 157 -7.37 21.08 1.15
CA ASP A 157 -6.24 20.79 2.05
C ASP A 157 -5.18 19.85 1.43
N GLY A 158 -5.41 19.37 0.20
CA GLY A 158 -4.42 18.65 -0.61
C GLY A 158 -4.57 17.13 -0.62
N GLY A 159 -5.41 16.55 0.23
CA GLY A 159 -5.66 15.10 0.26
C GLY A 159 -6.97 14.68 -0.41
N TRP A 160 -7.45 13.50 -0.02
CA TRP A 160 -8.74 12.93 -0.44
C TRP A 160 -9.52 12.38 0.74
N ASN A 161 -10.83 12.19 0.58
CA ASN A 161 -11.67 11.52 1.56
C ASN A 161 -12.74 10.67 0.88
N CYS A 162 -12.91 9.43 1.33
CA CYS A 162 -13.93 8.50 0.83
C CYS A 162 -15.38 8.99 1.13
N ALA A 163 -15.55 9.88 2.11
CA ALA A 163 -16.83 10.54 2.43
C ALA A 163 -17.12 11.81 1.61
N TRP A 164 -16.40 12.07 0.51
CA TRP A 164 -16.58 13.26 -0.34
C TRP A 164 -18.03 13.46 -0.81
N HIS A 165 -18.72 12.38 -1.15
CA HIS A 165 -20.11 12.41 -1.59
C HIS A 165 -21.12 12.65 -0.46
N TYR A 166 -20.67 12.66 0.81
CA TYR A 166 -21.43 13.10 1.98
C TYR A 166 -21.07 14.52 2.43
N GLY A 167 -20.36 15.29 1.59
CA GLY A 167 -19.98 16.67 1.89
C GLY A 167 -18.76 16.81 2.79
N ALA A 168 -17.92 15.78 2.94
CA ALA A 168 -16.65 15.93 3.62
C ALA A 168 -15.78 17.01 2.95
N VAL A 169 -15.30 17.96 3.75
CA VAL A 169 -14.44 19.06 3.29
C VAL A 169 -12.98 18.93 3.77
N HIS A 170 -12.72 17.91 4.59
CA HIS A 170 -11.39 17.59 5.12
C HIS A 170 -10.94 16.23 4.66
N SER A 171 -9.66 16.14 4.28
CA SER A 171 -9.05 14.91 3.80
C SER A 171 -8.81 13.90 4.92
N SER A 172 -8.71 12.63 4.54
CA SER A 172 -8.39 11.51 5.40
C SER A 172 -7.02 10.94 5.04
N LEU A 173 -6.16 10.71 6.04
CA LEU A 173 -4.87 10.04 5.83
C LEU A 173 -5.04 8.65 5.20
N HIS A 174 -6.11 7.92 5.54
CA HIS A 174 -6.42 6.60 4.97
C HIS A 174 -6.64 6.65 3.45
N THR A 175 -7.45 7.60 3.00
CA THR A 175 -7.74 7.77 1.58
C THR A 175 -6.53 8.33 0.85
N THR A 176 -5.90 9.36 1.41
CA THR A 176 -4.76 10.04 0.78
C THR A 176 -3.60 9.09 0.50
N ILE A 177 -3.21 8.24 1.45
CA ILE A 177 -2.11 7.29 1.21
C ILE A 177 -2.45 6.27 0.10
N SER A 178 -3.70 5.83 0.05
CA SER A 178 -4.14 4.84 -0.96
C SER A 178 -4.12 5.43 -2.38
N VAL A 179 -4.47 6.72 -2.52
CA VAL A 179 -4.41 7.44 -3.79
C VAL A 179 -2.96 7.72 -4.20
N LEU A 180 -2.12 8.17 -3.26
CA LEU A 180 -0.69 8.40 -3.48
C LEU A 180 0.03 7.15 -3.99
N GLU A 181 -0.19 6.00 -3.35
CA GLU A 181 0.39 4.72 -3.80
C GLU A 181 -0.07 4.32 -5.20
N GLY A 182 -1.34 4.60 -5.55
CA GLY A 182 -1.87 4.36 -6.89
C GLY A 182 -1.22 5.25 -7.95
N PHE A 183 -1.08 6.55 -7.67
CA PHE A 183 -0.41 7.47 -8.58
C PHE A 183 1.07 7.13 -8.77
N LEU A 184 1.81 6.85 -7.69
CA LEU A 184 3.22 6.48 -7.79
C LEU A 184 3.42 5.22 -8.64
N GLU A 185 2.62 4.18 -8.41
CA GLU A 185 2.71 2.94 -9.20
C GLU A 185 2.36 3.18 -10.67
N TYR A 186 1.34 4.02 -10.95
CA TYR A 186 1.00 4.42 -12.31
C TYR A 186 2.16 5.15 -13.00
N ARG A 187 2.82 6.10 -12.33
CA ARG A 187 4.00 6.78 -12.90
C ARG A 187 5.15 5.82 -13.16
N ASN A 188 5.38 4.87 -12.27
CA ASN A 188 6.42 3.84 -12.41
C ASN A 188 6.17 2.86 -13.57
N THR A 189 5.00 2.92 -14.23
CA THR A 189 4.77 2.19 -15.48
C THR A 189 5.42 2.87 -16.69
N GLY A 190 5.81 4.14 -16.59
CA GLY A 190 6.20 4.98 -17.73
C GLY A 190 5.04 5.65 -18.46
N SER A 191 3.79 5.51 -17.95
CA SER A 191 2.62 6.16 -18.53
C SER A 191 2.66 7.69 -18.37
N ASN A 192 2.22 8.42 -19.40
CA ASN A 192 2.32 9.89 -19.47
C ASN A 192 0.98 10.63 -19.30
N TYR A 193 -0.16 9.95 -19.36
CA TYR A 193 -1.46 10.61 -19.28
C TYR A 193 -1.66 11.27 -17.91
N GLN A 194 -1.98 12.57 -17.91
CA GLN A 194 -2.16 13.44 -16.73
C GLN A 194 -0.94 13.55 -15.80
N ILE A 195 0.26 13.19 -16.27
CA ILE A 195 1.44 13.06 -15.41
C ILE A 195 1.76 14.34 -14.62
N GLU A 196 1.67 15.51 -15.25
CA GLU A 196 1.93 16.79 -14.57
C GLU A 196 0.90 17.10 -13.48
N ASN A 197 -0.37 16.81 -13.74
CA ASN A 197 -1.45 17.02 -12.78
C ASN A 197 -1.35 16.04 -11.61
N ILE A 198 -0.93 14.80 -11.88
CA ILE A 198 -0.62 13.79 -10.87
C ILE A 198 0.51 14.29 -9.97
N LEU A 199 1.64 14.73 -10.53
CA LEU A 199 2.77 15.24 -9.75
C LEU A 199 2.39 16.45 -8.87
N LYS A 200 1.60 17.39 -9.42
CA LYS A 200 1.05 18.52 -8.65
C LYS A 200 0.14 18.05 -7.52
N ALA A 201 -0.71 17.06 -7.77
CA ALA A 201 -1.60 16.49 -6.76
C ALA A 201 -0.83 15.75 -5.67
N GLU A 202 0.14 14.91 -6.03
CA GLU A 202 1.02 14.19 -5.10
C GLU A 202 1.78 15.17 -4.18
N LYS A 203 2.33 16.26 -4.74
CA LYS A 203 3.02 17.29 -3.92
C LYS A 203 2.11 17.88 -2.84
N LYS A 204 0.86 18.24 -3.20
CA LYS A 204 -0.13 18.75 -2.24
C LYS A 204 -0.51 17.71 -1.19
N ALA A 205 -0.63 16.45 -1.59
CA ALA A 205 -1.00 15.35 -0.71
C ALA A 205 0.13 14.94 0.25
N VAL A 206 1.39 14.99 -0.19
CA VAL A 206 2.55 14.84 0.68
C VAL A 206 2.59 15.97 1.70
N GLU A 207 2.39 17.22 1.27
CA GLU A 207 2.30 18.35 2.20
C GLU A 207 1.13 18.20 3.19
N PHE A 208 -0.02 17.68 2.76
CA PHE A 208 -1.13 17.33 3.66
C PHE A 208 -0.68 16.34 4.74
N ILE A 209 0.01 15.25 4.39
CA ILE A 209 0.52 14.27 5.36
C ILE A 209 1.54 14.91 6.32
N LEU A 210 2.44 15.75 5.80
CA LEU A 210 3.49 16.42 6.59
C LEU A 210 2.91 17.45 7.56
N LYS A 211 1.89 18.23 7.17
CA LYS A 211 1.16 19.15 8.07
C LYS A 211 0.52 18.45 9.26
N HIS A 212 0.18 17.18 9.10
CA HIS A 212 -0.34 16.34 10.18
C HIS A 212 0.78 15.63 10.95
N TYR A 213 2.06 15.95 10.74
CA TYR A 213 3.19 15.22 11.35
C TYR A 213 2.98 13.69 11.24
N LEU A 214 2.48 13.28 10.06
CA LEU A 214 2.05 11.94 9.68
C LEU A 214 0.83 11.36 10.43
N CYS A 215 0.47 11.79 11.64
CA CYS A 215 -0.66 11.19 12.38
C CYS A 215 -1.32 12.07 13.45
N LYS A 216 -0.93 13.33 13.54
CA LYS A 216 -1.46 14.34 14.46
C LYS A 216 -2.50 15.22 13.78
N SER A 217 -3.48 15.66 14.55
CA SER A 217 -4.42 16.69 14.15
C SER A 217 -3.68 18.02 13.96
N HIS A 218 -3.85 18.66 12.81
CA HIS A 218 -3.28 19.99 12.57
C HIS A 218 -3.93 21.08 13.43
N ARG A 219 -5.09 20.80 14.06
CA ARG A 219 -5.80 21.74 14.94
C ARG A 219 -5.38 21.62 16.40
N THR A 220 -5.23 20.40 16.89
CA THR A 220 -5.02 20.13 18.32
C THR A 220 -3.61 19.65 18.64
N GLY A 221 -2.83 19.20 17.65
CA GLY A 221 -1.52 18.56 17.88
C GLY A 221 -1.60 17.13 18.42
N GLU A 222 -2.79 16.67 18.81
CA GLU A 222 -3.03 15.33 19.34
C GLU A 222 -3.01 14.25 18.25
N ILE A 223 -2.73 13.01 18.64
CA ILE A 223 -2.79 11.85 17.73
C ILE A 223 -4.23 11.61 17.29
N ILE A 224 -4.45 11.50 15.97
CA ILE A 224 -5.80 11.35 15.38
C ILE A 224 -6.45 10.03 15.79
N ASP A 225 -5.69 8.93 15.73
CA ASP A 225 -6.09 7.60 16.19
C ASP A 225 -4.82 6.86 16.64
N ALA A 226 -4.81 6.36 17.87
CA ALA A 226 -3.67 5.61 18.43
C ALA A 226 -3.28 4.40 17.56
N LYS A 227 -4.21 3.82 16.79
CA LYS A 227 -3.93 2.73 15.85
C LYS A 227 -2.97 3.13 14.73
N MET A 228 -2.88 4.41 14.37
CA MET A 228 -1.91 4.90 13.39
C MET A 228 -0.46 4.76 13.86
N LEU A 229 -0.23 4.59 15.16
CA LEU A 229 1.08 4.34 15.75
C LEU A 229 1.41 2.83 15.89
N MET A 230 0.49 1.94 15.50
CA MET A 230 0.64 0.49 15.67
C MET A 230 1.22 -0.13 14.40
N LEU A 231 2.30 -0.91 14.55
CA LEU A 231 2.92 -1.58 13.39
C LEU A 231 2.07 -2.78 12.97
N SER A 232 1.43 -2.65 11.81
CA SER A 232 0.53 -3.65 11.23
C SER A 232 1.00 -4.07 9.85
N TYR A 233 0.72 -5.32 9.49
CA TYR A 233 0.90 -5.83 8.13
C TYR A 233 -0.01 -7.04 7.86
N PRO A 234 -0.65 -7.14 6.68
CA PRO A 234 -0.78 -6.09 5.66
C PRO A 234 -1.61 -4.90 6.17
N SER A 235 -1.26 -3.68 5.77
CA SER A 235 -1.99 -2.47 6.20
C SER A 235 -3.38 -2.34 5.56
N ARG A 236 -3.68 -3.07 4.47
CA ARG A 236 -4.97 -2.98 3.75
C ARG A 236 -5.26 -1.53 3.33
N TRP A 237 -6.48 -1.01 3.58
CA TRP A 237 -6.80 0.41 3.40
C TRP A 237 -6.39 1.28 4.60
N ARG A 238 -5.95 0.68 5.71
CA ARG A 238 -5.62 1.41 6.94
C ARG A 238 -4.27 2.11 6.80
N TYR A 239 -4.18 3.22 7.51
CA TYR A 239 -3.01 4.07 7.59
C TYR A 239 -2.30 3.76 8.89
N ASP A 240 -0.99 3.65 8.81
CA ASP A 240 -0.08 3.68 9.94
C ASP A 240 1.16 4.48 9.55
N VAL A 241 1.85 5.03 10.54
CA VAL A 241 3.02 5.90 10.29
C VAL A 241 4.13 5.15 9.54
N LEU A 242 4.27 3.84 9.72
CA LEU A 242 5.25 3.05 8.98
C LEU A 242 4.86 2.90 7.50
N ARG A 243 3.57 2.80 7.16
CA ARG A 243 3.09 2.77 5.76
C ARG A 243 3.39 4.10 5.07
N ALA A 244 3.17 5.20 5.76
CA ALA A 244 3.50 6.50 5.23
C ALA A 244 5.01 6.70 5.04
N LEU A 245 5.82 6.37 6.04
CA LEU A 245 7.28 6.47 5.91
C LEU A 245 7.83 5.54 4.81
N ASP A 246 7.32 4.32 4.71
CA ASP A 246 7.71 3.36 3.66
C ASP A 246 7.27 3.84 2.26
N TYR A 247 6.13 4.51 2.14
CA TYR A 247 5.74 5.20 0.91
C TYR A 247 6.67 6.38 0.60
N LEU A 248 6.96 7.25 1.58
CA LEU A 248 7.76 8.46 1.37
C LEU A 248 9.18 8.12 0.92
N GLN A 249 9.82 7.10 1.51
CA GLN A 249 11.14 6.66 1.05
C GLN A 249 11.07 6.05 -0.36
N PHE A 250 10.03 5.28 -0.66
CA PHE A 250 9.87 4.65 -1.98
C PHE A 250 9.57 5.67 -3.08
N ALA A 251 8.89 6.76 -2.71
CA ALA A 251 8.63 7.92 -3.56
C ALA A 251 9.81 8.91 -3.60
N GLU A 252 10.94 8.57 -2.99
CA GLU A 252 12.16 9.38 -2.91
C GLU A 252 11.94 10.78 -2.30
N ILE A 253 10.97 10.91 -1.39
CA ILE A 253 10.69 12.16 -0.68
C ILE A 253 11.78 12.39 0.35
N LYS A 254 12.52 13.48 0.17
CA LYS A 254 13.58 13.94 1.10
C LYS A 254 13.04 14.10 2.51
N PHE A 255 13.94 13.95 3.48
CA PHE A 255 13.62 14.16 4.88
C PHE A 255 13.03 15.56 5.11
N ASP A 256 11.95 15.62 5.89
CA ASP A 256 11.34 16.84 6.41
C ASP A 256 11.28 16.71 7.94
N ALA A 257 11.59 17.80 8.66
CA ALA A 257 11.61 17.80 10.12
C ALA A 257 10.29 17.30 10.76
N ARG A 258 9.16 17.47 10.08
CA ARG A 258 7.83 17.00 10.52
C ARG A 258 7.70 15.47 10.51
N MET A 259 8.63 14.75 9.87
CA MET A 259 8.72 13.28 9.88
C MET A 259 9.39 12.75 11.16
N ARG A 260 10.16 13.58 11.86
CA ARG A 260 10.99 13.17 13.01
C ARG A 260 10.18 12.44 14.09
N PHE A 261 9.00 12.97 14.42
CA PHE A 261 8.09 12.35 15.39
C PHE A 261 7.76 10.90 15.03
N ALA A 262 7.36 10.64 13.78
CA ALA A 262 6.99 9.31 13.33
C ALA A 262 8.20 8.36 13.28
N LEU A 263 9.38 8.88 12.90
CA LEU A 263 10.64 8.13 12.90
C LEU A 263 11.01 7.70 14.32
N GLU A 264 10.95 8.61 15.30
CA GLU A 264 11.20 8.29 16.70
C GLU A 264 10.22 7.23 17.24
N VAL A 265 8.94 7.32 16.87
CA VAL A 265 7.92 6.31 17.24
C VAL A 265 8.30 4.93 16.72
N ILE A 266 8.72 4.79 15.46
CA ILE A 266 9.08 3.47 14.94
C ILE A 266 10.41 2.99 15.55
N LEU A 267 11.40 3.86 15.75
CA LEU A 267 12.69 3.47 16.35
C LEU A 267 12.53 2.97 17.79
N LYS A 268 11.68 3.61 18.59
CA LYS A 268 11.35 3.17 19.97
C LYS A 268 10.70 1.79 20.04
N LYS A 269 10.20 1.26 18.92
CA LYS A 269 9.58 -0.08 18.83
C LYS A 269 10.55 -1.19 18.43
N GLN A 270 11.83 -0.87 18.22
CA GLN A 270 12.85 -1.88 17.96
C GLN A 270 13.03 -2.75 19.21
N ALA A 271 12.92 -4.06 19.06
CA ALA A 271 13.24 -5.01 20.13
C ALA A 271 14.77 -5.14 20.30
N GLN A 272 15.21 -5.65 21.45
CA GLN A 272 16.64 -5.87 21.75
C GLN A 272 17.36 -6.71 20.68
N ASN A 273 16.64 -7.59 19.99
CA ASN A 273 17.17 -8.42 18.90
C ASN A 273 17.29 -7.69 17.55
N GLY A 274 17.08 -6.37 17.52
CA GLY A 274 17.19 -5.52 16.34
C GLY A 274 16.01 -5.58 15.37
N LYS A 275 14.91 -6.27 15.73
CA LYS A 275 13.74 -6.51 14.86
C LYS A 275 12.52 -5.73 15.37
N TRP A 276 11.55 -5.55 14.49
CA TRP A 276 10.27 -4.89 14.82
C TRP A 276 9.13 -5.89 14.94
N PRO A 277 8.22 -5.72 15.91
CA PRO A 277 7.12 -6.64 16.11
C PRO A 277 5.97 -6.44 15.10
N LEU A 278 5.15 -7.47 14.92
CA LEU A 278 3.77 -7.30 14.43
C LEU A 278 2.88 -6.94 15.62
N GLN A 279 2.51 -5.67 15.78
CA GLN A 279 1.74 -5.22 16.95
C GLN A 279 0.23 -5.43 16.77
N MET A 280 -0.25 -5.40 15.53
CA MET A 280 -1.68 -5.46 15.24
C MET A 280 -1.96 -6.17 13.93
N LYS A 281 -3.07 -6.91 13.91
CA LYS A 281 -3.76 -7.39 12.71
C LYS A 281 -5.13 -6.73 12.63
N HIS A 282 -5.59 -6.40 11.44
CA HIS A 282 -6.95 -5.91 11.24
C HIS A 282 -7.96 -7.05 11.31
N THR A 283 -9.06 -6.84 12.05
CA THR A 283 -10.11 -7.84 12.28
C THR A 283 -10.84 -8.21 10.99
N GLY A 284 -11.13 -9.51 10.80
CA GLY A 284 -11.88 -10.04 9.66
C GLY A 284 -11.30 -11.37 9.16
N ALA A 285 -12.07 -12.08 8.33
CA ALA A 285 -11.66 -13.35 7.74
C ALA A 285 -10.48 -13.15 6.78
N VAL A 286 -9.41 -13.93 6.96
CA VAL A 286 -8.21 -13.93 6.09
C VAL A 286 -8.02 -15.31 5.48
N HIS A 287 -7.34 -15.40 4.33
CA HIS A 287 -6.96 -16.69 3.74
C HIS A 287 -6.01 -17.48 4.66
N PHE A 288 -5.08 -16.77 5.28
CA PHE A 288 -4.15 -17.26 6.29
C PHE A 288 -3.41 -16.10 6.95
N ASP A 289 -2.77 -16.37 8.08
CA ASP A 289 -1.82 -15.44 8.71
C ASP A 289 -0.41 -15.66 8.17
N MET A 290 0.22 -14.57 7.70
CA MET A 290 1.62 -14.57 7.28
C MET A 290 2.57 -14.59 8.49
N GLU A 291 2.19 -13.87 9.55
CA GLU A 291 3.00 -13.66 10.74
C GLU A 291 2.11 -13.65 11.99
N LYS A 292 2.71 -13.89 13.16
CA LYS A 292 2.00 -13.95 14.44
C LYS A 292 2.11 -12.61 15.18
N ILE A 293 0.98 -12.09 15.66
CA ILE A 293 0.93 -10.88 16.49
C ILE A 293 1.80 -11.05 17.75
N GLY A 294 2.49 -9.99 18.14
CA GLY A 294 3.41 -9.94 19.28
C GLY A 294 4.81 -10.51 18.99
N GLN A 295 5.02 -11.19 17.86
CA GLN A 295 6.32 -11.73 17.46
C GLN A 295 7.08 -10.76 16.56
N SER A 296 8.39 -10.97 16.40
CA SER A 296 9.19 -10.25 15.39
C SER A 296 8.60 -10.46 13.99
N SER A 297 8.31 -9.35 13.31
CA SER A 297 7.75 -9.27 11.96
C SER A 297 8.84 -9.02 10.95
N ARG A 298 8.95 -9.89 9.94
CA ARG A 298 9.84 -9.68 8.80
C ARG A 298 9.37 -8.50 7.96
N TRP A 299 8.06 -8.35 7.77
CA TRP A 299 7.52 -7.21 7.01
C TRP A 299 7.80 -5.87 7.67
N ASN A 300 7.50 -5.72 8.96
CA ASN A 300 7.75 -4.46 9.64
C ASN A 300 9.25 -4.19 9.78
N THR A 301 10.06 -5.22 10.04
CA THR A 301 11.54 -5.07 10.07
C THR A 301 12.07 -4.60 8.71
N LEU A 302 11.68 -5.24 7.61
CA LEU A 302 12.09 -4.85 6.26
C LEU A 302 11.69 -3.40 5.94
N ARG A 303 10.43 -3.03 6.19
CA ARG A 303 9.92 -1.67 5.95
C ARG A 303 10.67 -0.62 6.76
N VAL A 304 10.94 -0.90 8.04
CA VAL A 304 11.72 0.02 8.89
C VAL A 304 13.16 0.14 8.38
N LEU A 305 13.81 -0.95 7.99
CA LEU A 305 15.17 -0.90 7.46
C LEU A 305 15.27 -0.07 6.17
N ARG A 306 14.28 -0.14 5.27
CA ARG A 306 14.22 0.74 4.08
C ARG A 306 14.16 2.21 4.48
N VAL A 307 13.26 2.53 5.40
CA VAL A 307 13.09 3.90 5.93
C VAL A 307 14.40 4.39 6.56
N MET A 308 15.04 3.58 7.41
CA MET A 308 16.29 3.94 8.06
C MET A 308 17.46 4.08 7.08
N GLN A 309 17.55 3.21 6.07
CA GLN A 309 18.59 3.28 5.05
C GLN A 309 18.43 4.52 4.16
N PHE A 310 17.20 4.91 3.84
CA PHE A 310 16.94 6.09 3.01
C PHE A 310 17.13 7.41 3.79
N TYR A 311 16.82 7.41 5.09
CA TYR A 311 16.97 8.59 5.95
C TYR A 311 18.15 8.47 6.94
N SER A 312 19.20 7.73 6.60
CA SER A 312 20.34 7.49 7.50
C SER A 312 21.08 8.75 7.92
N ASP A 313 21.00 9.81 7.11
CA ASP A 313 21.75 11.05 7.30
C ASP A 313 21.09 12.04 8.28
N ILE A 314 20.04 11.62 9.01
CA ILE A 314 19.31 12.47 9.97
C ILE A 314 20.21 12.98 11.12
N ASN A 315 21.37 12.36 11.36
CA ASN A 315 22.35 12.83 12.35
C ASN A 315 23.36 13.86 11.80
N ALA A 316 23.23 14.32 10.55
CA ALA A 316 24.10 15.35 9.95
C ALA A 316 23.55 16.78 10.09
N VAL A 317 22.52 17.00 10.92
CA VAL A 317 21.98 18.34 11.26
C VAL A 317 21.83 18.47 12.77
#